data_AF-G0NNZ1-F1
#
_entry.id   AF-G0NNZ1-F1
#
_cell.length_a   1.000
_cell.length_b   1.000
_cell.length_c   1.000
_cell.angle_alpha   90.00
_cell.angle_beta   90.00
_cell.angle_gamma   90.00
#
_symmetry.space_group_name_H-M   'P 1'
#
loop_
_entity.id
_entity.type
_entity.pdbx_description
1 polymer ?
#
loop_
_entity_poly.entity_id
_entity_poly.type
_entity_poly.pdbx_seq_one_letter_code
_entity_poly.pdbx_strand_id
1 'polypeptide(L)'
;MTAVCATPNQARRVIKTADGQQLVLCASDVHYLSVIENMFSDLKALNGDIPEEVSYSFTFSNCTIILQAFVLIPISIESQVMYKIIEWSRAAKKSDESKLDFQQFFPDLSVKECIQILEASLFLETNKLGKCAAKWLAARLEGKTTTEMARILDVHCIGLSSEQQQKLNKFNLVTPQYID
;
A
#
# COMPACT_ATOMS: atom_id res chain seq x y z
N MET A 1 -19.70 4.94 -4.13
CA MET A 1 -19.27 4.62 -5.50
C MET A 1 -18.33 5.73 -5.92
N THR A 2 -17.03 5.51 -5.85
CA THR A 2 -16.03 6.52 -6.26
C THR A 2 -15.24 5.88 -7.39
N ALA A 3 -15.63 6.26 -8.60
CA ALA A 3 -15.23 5.59 -9.83
C ALA A 3 -13.81 6.00 -10.22
N VAL A 4 -12.98 5.02 -10.55
CA VAL A 4 -11.75 5.25 -11.32
C VAL A 4 -11.71 4.32 -12.52
N CYS A 5 -12.77 4.32 -13.32
CA CYS A 5 -12.70 3.84 -14.71
C CYS A 5 -13.78 4.52 -15.54
N ALA A 6 -13.38 5.41 -16.46
CA ALA A 6 -14.28 6.20 -17.30
C ALA A 6 -14.56 5.57 -18.67
N THR A 7 -14.05 4.37 -18.96
CA THR A 7 -14.18 3.73 -20.28
C THR A 7 -15.11 2.50 -20.25
N PRO A 8 -16.10 2.40 -21.16
CA PRO A 8 -17.11 1.32 -21.14
C PRO A 8 -16.62 -0.10 -21.45
N ASN A 9 -15.40 -0.29 -21.97
CA ASN A 9 -14.95 -1.57 -22.56
C ASN A 9 -13.67 -2.15 -21.95
N GLN A 10 -13.25 -1.70 -20.76
CA GLN A 10 -12.06 -2.24 -20.09
C GLN A 10 -12.49 -3.22 -19.00
N ALA A 11 -11.80 -4.36 -18.90
CA ALA A 11 -11.96 -5.31 -17.80
C ALA A 11 -11.81 -4.56 -16.46
N ARG A 12 -12.86 -4.64 -15.65
CA ARG A 12 -12.96 -3.94 -14.36
C ARG A 12 -12.62 -4.91 -13.25
N ARG A 13 -11.61 -4.54 -12.47
CA ARG A 13 -11.16 -5.31 -11.32
C ARG A 13 -11.54 -4.57 -10.06
N VAL A 14 -12.11 -5.27 -9.09
CA VAL A 14 -12.64 -4.63 -7.88
C VAL A 14 -11.84 -5.12 -6.67
N ILE A 15 -11.30 -4.16 -5.92
CA ILE A 15 -10.65 -4.41 -4.64
C ILE A 15 -11.49 -3.82 -3.51
N LYS A 16 -11.50 -4.48 -2.35
CA LYS A 16 -12.10 -3.96 -1.12
C LYS A 16 -11.00 -3.54 -0.16
N THR A 17 -10.96 -2.26 0.18
CA THR A 17 -9.94 -1.67 1.06
C THR A 17 -10.25 -1.96 2.53
N ALA A 18 -9.26 -1.72 3.41
CA ALA A 18 -9.36 -1.98 4.84
C ALA A 18 -10.50 -1.19 5.53
N ASP A 19 -10.78 0.03 5.05
CA ASP A 19 -11.88 0.88 5.48
C ASP A 19 -13.24 0.50 4.84
N GLY A 20 -13.30 -0.64 4.15
CA GLY A 20 -14.53 -1.21 3.59
C GLY A 20 -14.98 -0.59 2.28
N GLN A 21 -14.22 0.35 1.71
CA GLN A 21 -14.51 0.92 0.39
C GLN A 21 -14.22 -0.08 -0.72
N GLN A 22 -14.94 0.05 -1.83
CA GLN A 22 -14.70 -0.74 -3.03
C GLN A 22 -14.10 0.19 -4.09
N LEU A 23 -12.91 -0.16 -4.57
CA LEU A 23 -12.24 0.56 -5.64
C LEU A 23 -12.34 -0.26 -6.92
N VAL A 24 -12.86 0.39 -7.96
CA VAL A 24 -12.92 -0.18 -9.31
C VAL A 24 -11.69 0.30 -10.06
N LEU A 25 -10.82 -0.65 -10.40
CA LEU A 25 -9.59 -0.44 -11.13
C LEU A 25 -9.77 -0.83 -12.59
N CYS A 26 -9.21 -0.04 -13.50
CA CYS A 26 -9.08 -0.49 -14.88
C CYS A 26 -7.95 -1.54 -14.95
N ALA A 27 -8.05 -2.53 -15.85
CA ALA A 27 -6.97 -3.51 -16.07
C ALA A 27 -5.59 -2.87 -16.27
N SER A 28 -5.54 -1.69 -16.91
CA SER A 28 -4.29 -0.95 -17.11
C SER A 28 -3.65 -0.41 -15.83
N ASP A 29 -4.42 -0.23 -14.75
CA ASP A 29 -3.90 0.19 -13.44
C ASP A 29 -3.34 -0.99 -12.67
N VAL A 30 -4.02 -2.14 -12.79
CA VAL A 30 -3.64 -3.39 -12.09
C VAL A 30 -2.36 -3.99 -12.66
N HIS A 31 -2.08 -3.80 -13.95
CA HIS A 31 -0.85 -4.28 -14.56
C HIS A 31 0.44 -3.76 -13.89
N TYR A 32 0.38 -2.60 -13.21
CA TYR A 32 1.52 -2.02 -12.48
C TYR A 32 1.58 -2.44 -11.02
N LEU A 33 0.61 -3.23 -10.58
CA LEU A 33 0.51 -3.80 -9.25
C LEU A 33 0.57 -5.32 -9.43
N SER A 34 1.78 -5.84 -9.63
CA SER A 34 2.04 -7.27 -9.93
C SER A 34 1.30 -8.20 -8.99
N VAL A 35 1.28 -7.86 -7.70
CA VAL A 35 0.60 -8.65 -6.67
C VAL A 35 -0.91 -8.71 -6.91
N ILE A 36 -1.54 -7.59 -7.24
CA ILE A 36 -2.99 -7.56 -7.53
C ILE A 36 -3.29 -8.31 -8.83
N GLU A 37 -2.47 -8.13 -9.87
CA GLU A 37 -2.55 -8.89 -11.13
C GLU A 37 -2.49 -10.40 -10.89
N ASN A 38 -1.54 -10.83 -10.06
CA ASN A 38 -1.34 -12.23 -9.72
C ASN A 38 -2.52 -12.77 -8.91
N MET A 39 -3.05 -12.00 -7.94
CA MET A 39 -4.22 -12.45 -7.18
C MET A 39 -5.45 -12.67 -8.07
N PHE A 40 -5.70 -11.79 -9.05
CA PHE A 40 -6.78 -12.03 -10.03
C PHE A 40 -6.50 -13.24 -10.91
N SER A 41 -5.25 -13.41 -11.37
CA SER A 41 -4.82 -14.55 -12.19
C SER A 41 -4.95 -15.89 -11.45
N ASP A 42 -4.56 -15.93 -10.18
CA ASP A 42 -4.64 -17.11 -9.31
C ASP A 42 -6.10 -17.47 -9.02
N LEU A 43 -6.95 -16.47 -8.73
CA LEU A 43 -8.39 -16.69 -8.55
C LEU A 43 -9.04 -17.22 -9.84
N LYS A 44 -8.61 -16.75 -11.00
CA LYS A 44 -9.06 -17.28 -12.28
C LYS A 44 -8.59 -18.73 -12.49
N ALA A 45 -7.33 -19.04 -12.18
CA ALA A 45 -6.82 -20.41 -12.28
C ALA A 45 -7.56 -21.38 -11.34
N LEU A 46 -7.92 -20.94 -10.14
CA LEU A 46 -8.61 -21.75 -9.13
C LEU A 46 -10.09 -22.00 -9.46
N ASN A 47 -10.77 -21.00 -10.03
CA ASN A 47 -12.21 -21.07 -10.27
C ASN A 47 -12.60 -21.46 -11.72
N GLY A 48 -11.62 -21.57 -12.63
CA GLY A 48 -11.84 -21.72 -14.06
C GLY A 48 -12.07 -20.37 -14.76
N ASP A 49 -12.49 -20.38 -16.03
CA ASP A 49 -12.86 -19.17 -16.79
C ASP A 49 -14.17 -18.53 -16.28
N ILE A 50 -14.33 -18.37 -14.95
CA ILE A 50 -15.38 -17.52 -14.40
C ILE A 50 -15.10 -16.09 -14.89
N PRO A 51 -16.06 -15.45 -15.55
CA PRO A 51 -15.92 -14.05 -15.95
C PRO A 51 -15.59 -13.19 -14.74
N GLU A 52 -14.55 -12.34 -14.83
CA GLU A 52 -14.25 -11.31 -13.81
C GLU A 52 -15.46 -10.37 -13.57
N GLU A 53 -16.38 -10.34 -14.54
CA GLU A 53 -17.67 -9.67 -14.53
C GLU A 53 -18.79 -10.65 -14.95
N VAL A 54 -19.65 -11.02 -14.02
CA VAL A 54 -20.84 -11.84 -14.30
C VAL A 54 -22.06 -10.93 -14.36
N SER A 55 -22.64 -10.78 -15.55
CA SER A 55 -23.88 -10.01 -15.74
C SER A 55 -25.09 -10.95 -15.72
N TYR A 56 -26.00 -10.75 -14.77
CA TYR A 56 -27.31 -11.39 -14.73
C TYR A 56 -28.37 -10.40 -15.23
N SER A 57 -29.12 -10.75 -16.28
CA SER A 57 -30.22 -9.92 -16.77
C SER A 57 -31.57 -10.54 -16.42
N PHE A 58 -32.42 -9.79 -15.71
CA PHE A 58 -33.81 -10.16 -15.45
C PHE A 58 -34.71 -9.17 -16.17
N THR A 59 -35.60 -9.66 -17.04
CA THR A 59 -36.57 -8.80 -17.75
C THR A 59 -37.95 -9.03 -17.16
N PHE A 60 -38.59 -7.97 -16.66
CA PHE A 60 -39.96 -8.01 -16.17
C PHE A 60 -40.73 -6.80 -16.71
N SER A 61 -41.86 -7.03 -17.38
CA SER A 61 -42.77 -5.98 -17.85
C SER A 61 -42.05 -4.82 -18.57
N ASN A 62 -41.26 -5.14 -19.59
CA ASN A 62 -40.50 -4.20 -20.44
C ASN A 62 -39.34 -3.46 -19.74
N CYS A 63 -38.98 -3.88 -18.52
CA CYS A 63 -37.84 -3.36 -17.79
C CYS A 63 -36.77 -4.46 -17.68
N THR A 64 -35.55 -4.18 -18.12
CA THR A 64 -34.41 -5.10 -17.98
C THR A 64 -33.53 -4.62 -16.82
N ILE A 65 -33.44 -5.44 -15.78
CA ILE A 65 -32.51 -5.25 -14.66
C ILE A 65 -31.24 -6.02 -14.99
N ILE A 66 -30.09 -5.34 -15.00
CA ILE A 66 -28.78 -5.96 -15.15
C ILE A 66 -28.07 -5.90 -13.80
N LEU A 67 -27.78 -7.06 -13.21
CA LEU A 67 -26.96 -7.20 -12.01
C LEU A 67 -25.56 -7.61 -12.44
N GLN A 68 -24.55 -6.81 -12.09
CA GLN A 68 -23.14 -7.14 -12.33
C GLN A 68 -22.50 -7.61 -11.03
N ALA A 69 -22.00 -8.85 -11.02
CA ALA A 69 -21.18 -9.38 -9.94
C ALA A 69 -19.72 -9.36 -10.37
N PHE A 70 -18.87 -8.75 -9.54
CA PHE A 70 -17.43 -8.67 -9.77
C PHE A 70 -16.69 -9.57 -8.79
N VAL A 71 -15.59 -10.17 -9.24
CA VAL A 71 -14.63 -10.79 -8.31
C VAL A 71 -14.02 -9.68 -7.45
N LEU A 72 -14.17 -9.83 -6.13
CA LEU A 72 -13.76 -8.83 -5.14
C LEU A 72 -12.55 -9.33 -4.34
N ILE A 73 -11.43 -8.63 -4.43
CA ILE A 73 -10.23 -8.96 -3.66
C ILE A 73 -10.11 -8.05 -2.44
N PRO A 74 -10.22 -8.57 -1.21
CA PRO A 74 -9.96 -7.77 -0.01
C PRO A 74 -8.47 -7.48 0.13
N ILE A 75 -8.13 -6.22 0.43
CA ILE A 75 -6.78 -5.77 0.71
C ILE A 75 -6.73 -5.01 2.04
N SER A 76 -5.65 -5.23 2.80
CA SER A 76 -5.42 -4.58 4.09
C SER A 76 -4.76 -3.20 3.94
N ILE A 77 -5.24 -2.40 2.98
CA ILE A 77 -4.75 -1.05 2.71
C ILE A 77 -5.94 -0.10 2.74
N GLU A 78 -5.83 1.04 3.43
CA GLU A 78 -6.86 2.09 3.46
C GLU A 78 -7.04 2.71 2.07
N SER A 79 -8.27 3.07 1.73
CA SER A 79 -8.62 3.63 0.42
C SER A 79 -7.76 4.83 0.02
N GLN A 80 -7.53 5.78 0.93
CA GLN A 80 -6.74 6.99 0.66
C GLN A 80 -5.30 6.68 0.28
N VAL A 81 -4.68 5.72 0.96
CA VAL A 81 -3.32 5.25 0.66
C VAL A 81 -3.29 4.53 -0.68
N MET A 82 -4.29 3.70 -0.95
CA MET A 82 -4.41 2.97 -2.21
C MET A 82 -4.55 3.92 -3.41
N TYR A 83 -5.37 4.98 -3.31
CA TYR A 83 -5.51 5.99 -4.36
C TYR A 83 -4.16 6.65 -4.68
N LYS A 84 -3.42 7.08 -3.65
CA LYS A 84 -2.09 7.67 -3.79
C LYS A 84 -1.12 6.76 -4.52
N ILE A 85 -1.12 5.46 -4.20
CA ILE A 85 -0.27 4.45 -4.86
C ILE A 85 -0.68 4.27 -6.32
N ILE A 86 -1.98 4.20 -6.62
CA ILE A 86 -2.47 4.08 -8.00
C ILE A 86 -2.07 5.30 -8.83
N GLU A 87 -2.22 6.50 -8.28
CA GLU A 87 -1.79 7.74 -8.95
C GLU A 87 -0.29 7.76 -9.22
N TRP A 88 0.52 7.34 -8.24
CA TRP A 88 1.97 7.19 -8.41
C TRP A 88 2.30 6.22 -9.56
N SER A 89 1.71 5.02 -9.55
CA SER A 89 1.92 4.01 -10.59
C SER A 89 1.54 4.53 -11.99
N ARG A 90 0.46 5.31 -12.08
CA ARG A 90 0.05 5.96 -13.34
C ARG A 90 1.03 7.03 -13.81
N ALA A 91 1.57 7.82 -12.88
CA ALA A 91 2.58 8.82 -13.20
C ALA A 91 3.90 8.16 -13.64
N ALA A 92 4.28 7.07 -12.97
CA ALA A 92 5.49 6.29 -13.26
C ALA A 92 5.43 5.71 -14.69
N LYS A 93 4.25 5.26 -15.12
CA LYS A 93 4.00 4.84 -16.50
C LYS A 93 4.25 5.95 -17.51
N LYS A 94 3.84 7.18 -17.21
CA LYS A 94 3.94 8.31 -18.16
C LYS A 94 5.36 8.85 -18.29
N SER A 95 6.11 8.86 -17.17
CA SER A 95 7.31 9.70 -17.08
C SER A 95 8.59 8.94 -16.70
N ASP A 96 8.56 7.60 -16.61
CA ASP A 96 9.55 6.76 -15.91
C ASP A 96 9.60 7.08 -14.41
N GLU A 97 9.52 6.04 -13.58
CA GLU A 97 9.45 6.17 -12.13
C GLU A 97 10.68 6.85 -11.54
N SER A 98 11.87 6.74 -12.16
CA SER A 98 13.07 7.41 -11.67
C SER A 98 13.04 8.92 -11.80
N LYS A 99 12.12 9.48 -12.59
CA LYS A 99 11.95 10.92 -12.76
C LYS A 99 10.87 11.50 -11.85
N LEU A 100 10.14 10.65 -11.12
CA LEU A 100 9.15 11.10 -10.16
C LEU A 100 9.83 11.60 -8.89
N ASP A 101 9.50 12.83 -8.52
CA ASP A 101 9.88 13.40 -7.24
C ASP A 101 8.84 13.04 -6.18
N PHE A 102 9.26 12.25 -5.19
CA PHE A 102 8.41 11.79 -4.10
C PHE A 102 7.85 12.94 -3.26
N GLN A 103 8.63 13.99 -3.02
CA GLN A 103 8.18 15.13 -2.23
C GLN A 103 7.18 16.00 -3.01
N GLN A 104 7.36 16.13 -4.33
CA GLN A 104 6.39 16.86 -5.16
C GLN A 104 5.08 16.08 -5.31
N PHE A 105 5.15 14.75 -5.35
CA PHE A 105 3.97 13.91 -5.47
C PHE A 105 3.18 13.81 -4.14
N PHE A 106 3.90 13.87 -3.01
CA PHE A 106 3.31 13.82 -1.67
C PHE A 106 3.74 15.04 -0.83
N PRO A 107 3.23 16.25 -1.14
CA PRO A 107 3.71 17.50 -0.55
C PRO A 107 3.42 17.60 0.96
N ASP A 108 2.23 17.19 1.39
CA ASP A 108 1.76 17.29 2.79
C ASP A 108 1.73 15.93 3.49
N LEU A 109 2.70 15.06 3.19
CA LEU A 109 2.73 13.71 3.72
C LEU A 109 3.02 13.69 5.22
N SER A 110 2.12 13.09 6.01
CA SER A 110 2.37 12.83 7.43
C SER A 110 3.26 11.59 7.64
N VAL A 111 3.90 11.46 8.80
CA VAL A 111 4.71 10.28 9.15
C VAL A 111 3.87 9.01 9.12
N LYS A 112 2.65 9.06 9.68
CA LYS A 112 1.70 7.94 9.68
C LYS A 112 1.37 7.49 8.26
N GLU A 113 1.01 8.41 7.38
CA GLU A 113 0.72 8.08 5.98
C GLU A 113 1.95 7.55 5.25
N CYS A 114 3.13 8.09 5.51
CA CYS A 114 4.37 7.58 4.92
C CYS A 114 4.64 6.12 5.33
N ILE A 115 4.36 5.76 6.59
CA ILE A 115 4.46 4.39 7.08
C ILE A 115 3.43 3.50 6.36
N GLN A 116 2.17 3.94 6.25
CA GLN A 116 1.15 3.18 5.52
C GLN A 116 1.52 2.98 4.04
N ILE A 117 2.08 4.00 3.37
CA ILE A 117 2.60 3.87 2.00
C ILE A 117 3.74 2.85 1.95
N LEU A 118 4.66 2.89 2.91
CA LEU A 118 5.78 1.95 2.98
C LEU A 118 5.29 0.50 3.15
N GLU A 119 4.38 0.25 4.09
CA GLU A 119 3.76 -1.06 4.32
C GLU A 119 3.00 -1.56 3.08
N ALA A 120 2.17 -0.70 2.50
CA ALA A 120 1.45 -1.02 1.27
C ALA A 120 2.42 -1.27 0.10
N SER A 121 3.55 -0.56 0.04
CA SER A 121 4.55 -0.75 -1.01
C SER A 121 5.27 -2.10 -0.89
N LEU A 122 5.51 -2.57 0.33
CA LEU A 122 6.03 -3.91 0.58
C LEU A 122 5.03 -4.98 0.14
N PHE A 123 3.74 -4.81 0.48
CA PHE A 123 2.70 -5.74 0.08
C PHE A 123 2.45 -5.77 -1.43
N LEU A 124 2.45 -4.62 -2.10
CA LEU A 124 2.18 -4.48 -3.54
C LEU A 124 3.42 -4.63 -4.42
N GLU A 125 4.58 -4.91 -3.82
CA GLU A 125 5.89 -5.00 -4.50
C GLU A 125 6.30 -3.74 -5.29
N THR A 126 5.84 -2.56 -4.86
CA THR A 126 6.22 -1.27 -5.47
C THR A 126 7.55 -0.78 -4.91
N ASN A 127 8.63 -1.51 -5.23
CA ASN A 127 9.96 -1.36 -4.64
C ASN A 127 10.54 0.06 -4.68
N LYS A 128 10.35 0.78 -5.78
CA LYS A 128 10.87 2.16 -5.94
C LYS A 128 10.10 3.14 -5.06
N LEU A 129 8.76 3.07 -5.07
CA LEU A 129 7.90 3.84 -4.15
C LEU A 129 8.27 3.56 -2.68
N GLY A 130 8.41 2.29 -2.30
CA GLY A 130 8.81 1.89 -0.95
C GLY A 130 10.18 2.45 -0.55
N LYS A 131 11.16 2.44 -1.46
CA LYS A 131 12.48 3.07 -1.23
C LYS A 131 12.38 4.58 -1.04
N CYS A 132 11.53 5.27 -1.82
CA CYS A 132 11.34 6.71 -1.68
C CYS A 132 10.67 7.07 -0.34
N ALA A 133 9.62 6.33 0.05
CA ALA A 133 8.99 6.48 1.36
C ALA A 133 9.98 6.22 2.51
N ALA A 134 10.77 5.15 2.43
CA ALA A 134 11.79 4.83 3.43
C ALA A 134 12.86 5.94 3.54
N LYS A 135 13.35 6.47 2.41
CA LYS A 135 14.31 7.58 2.40
C LYS A 135 13.72 8.85 3.00
N TRP A 136 12.48 9.18 2.65
CA TRP A 136 11.77 10.33 3.18
C TRP A 136 11.58 10.25 4.69
N LEU A 137 11.30 9.05 5.21
CA LEU A 137 11.19 8.80 6.64
C LEU A 137 12.56 8.86 7.33
N ALA A 138 13.59 8.24 6.75
CA ALA A 138 14.95 8.26 7.27
C ALA A 138 15.50 9.68 7.41
N ALA A 139 15.27 10.55 6.40
CA ALA A 139 15.69 11.95 6.43
C ALA A 139 15.06 12.76 7.57
N ARG A 140 13.89 12.36 8.08
CA ARG A 140 13.26 12.99 9.26
C ARG A 140 13.86 12.55 10.58
N LEU A 141 14.44 11.35 10.60
CA LEU A 141 15.06 10.76 11.78
C LEU A 141 16.56 11.08 11.85
N GLU A 142 17.18 11.41 10.72
CA GLU A 142 18.60 11.73 10.64
C GLU A 142 18.99 12.88 11.59
N GLY A 143 20.05 12.66 12.38
CA GLY A 143 20.54 13.63 13.36
C GLY A 143 19.65 13.82 14.60
N LYS A 144 18.57 13.05 14.76
CA LYS A 144 17.70 13.10 15.94
C LYS A 144 18.18 12.18 17.05
N THR A 145 17.92 12.57 18.29
CA THR A 145 18.09 11.69 19.46
C THR A 145 17.00 10.62 19.49
N THR A 146 17.21 9.53 20.22
CA THR A 146 16.22 8.45 20.40
C THR A 146 14.88 8.97 20.91
N THR A 147 14.90 9.96 21.81
CA THR A 147 13.68 10.59 22.35
C THR A 147 12.93 11.40 21.30
N GLU A 148 13.64 12.13 20.45
CA GLU A 148 13.03 12.89 19.35
C GLU A 148 12.47 11.96 18.27
N MET A 149 13.23 10.92 17.87
CA MET A 149 12.78 9.91 16.92
C MET A 149 11.48 9.25 17.39
N ALA A 150 11.42 8.88 18.68
CA ALA A 150 10.22 8.28 19.25
C ALA A 150 9.02 9.23 19.26
N ARG A 151 9.22 10.54 19.50
CA ARG A 151 8.12 11.51 19.35
C ARG A 151 7.65 11.63 17.91
N ILE A 152 8.57 11.61 16.94
CA ILE A 152 8.25 11.68 15.51
C ILE A 152 7.45 10.44 15.07
N LEU A 153 7.81 9.27 15.59
CA LEU A 153 7.19 7.98 15.27
C LEU A 153 6.00 7.63 16.20
N ASP A 154 5.64 8.51 17.13
CA ASP A 154 4.62 8.29 18.16
C ASP A 154 4.83 7.00 18.99
N VAL A 155 6.10 6.70 19.32
CA VAL A 155 6.50 5.56 20.15
C VAL A 155 6.52 5.96 21.62
N HIS A 156 5.58 5.46 22.41
CA HIS A 156 5.42 5.83 23.81
C HIS A 156 6.44 5.16 24.77
N CYS A 157 7.02 4.04 24.38
CA CYS A 157 7.97 3.29 25.21
C CYS A 157 9.37 3.38 24.61
N ILE A 158 10.22 4.22 25.21
CA ILE A 158 11.57 4.51 24.72
C ILE A 158 12.57 3.97 25.72
N GLY A 159 13.49 3.13 25.25
CA GLY A 159 14.55 2.55 26.07
C GLY A 159 14.26 1.11 26.49
N LEU A 160 15.23 0.54 27.20
CA LEU A 160 15.16 -0.80 27.73
C LEU A 160 14.36 -0.79 29.04
N SER A 161 13.56 -1.83 29.27
CA SER A 161 12.98 -2.04 30.60
C SER A 161 14.11 -2.17 31.65
N SER A 162 13.81 -1.92 32.93
CA SER A 162 14.82 -2.06 34.00
C SER A 162 15.53 -3.42 33.97
N GLU A 163 14.82 -4.48 33.60
CA GLU A 163 15.37 -5.82 33.44
C GLU A 163 16.30 -5.94 32.23
N GLN A 164 15.91 -5.37 31.09
CA GLN A 164 16.72 -5.35 29.87
C GLN A 164 17.98 -4.48 30.05
N GLN A 165 17.87 -3.36 30.78
CA GLN A 165 19.01 -2.51 31.13
C GLN A 165 19.98 -3.25 32.05
N GLN A 166 19.49 -4.02 33.01
CA GLN A 166 20.34 -4.88 33.85
C GLN A 166 21.02 -6.00 33.04
N LYS A 167 20.34 -6.59 32.05
CA LYS A 167 20.92 -7.58 31.13
C LYS A 167 22.02 -6.94 30.26
N LEU A 168 21.78 -5.74 29.73
CA LEU A 168 22.79 -4.99 28.97
C LEU A 168 23.99 -4.61 29.83
N ASN A 169 23.77 -4.13 31.06
CA ASN A 169 24.84 -3.79 31.99
C ASN A 169 25.69 -5.02 32.35
N LYS A 170 25.06 -6.20 32.56
CA LYS A 170 25.78 -7.46 32.77
C LYS A 170 26.60 -7.85 31.53
N PHE A 171 26.07 -7.67 30.33
CA PHE A 171 26.79 -7.97 29.09
C PHE A 171 28.02 -7.05 28.92
N ASN A 172 27.84 -5.74 29.11
CA ASN A 172 28.93 -4.75 29.03
C ASN A 172 30.03 -4.96 30.08
N LEU A 173 29.71 -5.55 31.23
CA LEU A 173 30.70 -5.93 32.25
C LEU A 173 31.56 -7.14 31.86
N VAL A 174 31.10 -7.98 30.92
CA VAL A 174 31.79 -9.22 30.51
C VAL A 174 32.58 -9.03 29.22
N THR A 175 32.23 -8.04 28.40
CA THR A 175 33.04 -7.61 27.24
C THR A 175 34.09 -6.57 27.67
N PRO A 176 35.40 -6.88 27.61
CA PRO A 176 36.42 -5.88 27.88
C PRO A 176 36.30 -4.75 26.85
N GLN A 177 36.28 -3.51 27.33
CA GLN A 177 36.46 -2.35 26.46
C GLN A 177 37.86 -2.46 25.85
N TYR A 178 37.95 -2.69 24.54
CA TYR A 178 39.18 -2.42 23.81
C TYR A 178 39.38 -0.91 23.84
N ILE A 179 40.29 -0.48 24.72
CA ILE A 179 40.84 0.86 24.76
C ILE A 179 42.00 0.84 23.76
N ASP A 180 41.89 1.60 22.67
CA ASP A 180 43.06 2.11 21.95
C ASP A 180 43.66 3.29 22.74
#